data_AF-A0A3B9XPK9-F1
#
_entry.id   AF-A0A3B9XPK9-F1
#
_cell.length_a   1.000
_cell.length_b   1.000
_cell.length_c   1.000
_cell.angle_alpha   90.00
_cell.angle_beta   90.00
_cell.angle_gamma   90.00
#
_symmetry.space_group_name_H-M   'P 1'
#
loop_
_entity.id
_entity.type
_entity.pdbx_description
1 polymer ?
#
loop_
_entity_poly.entity_id
_entity_poly.type
_entity_poly.pdbx_seq_one_letter_code
_entity_poly.pdbx_strand_id
1 'polypeptide(L)'
;MVMFFYGNGSAFLARVLLIVCLMGGSASVMAAWKQALEQAAQSTAEIELFSIVGSNTVGEKLAPALVAGFLKSRGFSDVVVKSAAEAHSRKVTARLDGTEHGIVVSVPVIAKGSSTGFKALASGGADLGASSRPIRE
;
A
#
# COMPACT_ATOMS: atom_id res chain seq x y z
N MET A 1 11.79 -17.70 -0.10
CA MET A 1 12.39 -17.02 -1.26
C MET A 1 11.39 -17.11 -2.41
N VAL A 2 10.51 -16.13 -2.54
CA VAL A 2 9.45 -16.12 -3.56
C VAL A 2 10.05 -15.57 -4.84
N MET A 3 10.22 -16.44 -5.83
CA MET A 3 10.63 -16.09 -7.19
C MET A 3 9.49 -15.30 -7.85
N PHE A 4 9.70 -14.03 -8.14
CA PHE A 4 8.86 -13.29 -9.08
C PHE A 4 9.14 -13.81 -10.50
N PHE A 5 8.14 -14.42 -11.14
CA PHE A 5 8.21 -14.78 -12.56
C PHE A 5 8.20 -13.52 -13.41
N TYR A 6 9.38 -13.14 -13.93
CA TYR A 6 9.52 -12.08 -14.93
C TYR A 6 9.17 -12.64 -16.32
N GLY A 7 7.88 -12.67 -16.64
CA GLY A 7 7.39 -13.02 -17.98
C GLY A 7 7.36 -11.80 -18.89
N ASN A 8 8.44 -11.58 -19.65
CA ASN A 8 8.53 -10.93 -20.97
C ASN A 8 7.54 -9.81 -21.40
N GLY A 9 7.11 -8.94 -20.48
CA GLY A 9 6.20 -7.81 -20.79
C GLY A 9 6.82 -6.74 -21.69
N SER A 10 8.15 -6.68 -21.78
CA SER A 10 8.90 -5.70 -22.59
C SER A 10 8.66 -5.86 -24.09
N ALA A 11 8.50 -7.10 -24.58
CA ALA A 11 8.27 -7.35 -26.00
C ALA A 11 6.84 -7.02 -26.46
N PHE A 12 5.86 -7.13 -25.55
CA PHE A 12 4.47 -6.74 -25.81
C PHE A 12 4.32 -5.21 -25.80
N LEU A 13 4.94 -4.54 -24.83
CA LEU A 13 4.97 -3.07 -24.74
C LEU A 13 5.69 -2.45 -25.95
N ALA A 14 6.82 -3.03 -26.40
CA ALA A 14 7.55 -2.54 -27.58
C ALA A 14 6.76 -2.67 -28.89
N ARG A 15 5.92 -3.70 -29.04
CA ARG A 15 5.07 -3.90 -30.23
C ARG A 15 3.86 -2.96 -30.25
N VAL A 16 3.27 -2.66 -29.10
CA VAL A 16 2.22 -1.64 -28.97
C VAL A 16 2.78 -0.23 -29.23
N LEU A 17 4.02 0.04 -28.80
CA LEU A 17 4.73 1.30 -29.01
C LEU A 17 4.91 1.63 -30.52
N LEU A 18 5.24 0.62 -31.33
CA LEU A 18 5.51 0.80 -32.77
C LEU A 18 4.23 1.06 -33.58
N ILE A 19 3.09 0.47 -33.19
CA ILE A 19 1.81 0.58 -33.90
C ILE A 19 1.17 1.96 -33.70
N VAL A 20 1.35 2.58 -32.53
CA VAL A 20 0.79 3.92 -32.24
C VAL A 20 1.59 5.04 -32.89
N CYS A 21 2.92 4.88 -33.04
CA CYS A 21 3.75 5.87 -33.73
C CYS A 21 3.46 5.99 -35.23
N LEU A 22 2.94 4.95 -35.88
CA LEU A 22 2.65 4.93 -37.33
C LEU A 22 1.29 5.56 -37.70
N MET A 23 0.38 5.78 -36.74
CA MET A 23 -0.97 6.29 -37.00
C MET A 23 -1.11 7.80 -36.72
N GLY A 24 -0.08 8.60 -37.04
CA GLY A 24 -0.20 10.06 -37.13
C GLY A 24 -0.86 10.72 -35.91
N GLY A 25 -0.43 10.34 -34.70
CA GLY A 25 -0.99 10.87 -33.46
C GLY A 25 -0.97 12.39 -33.48
N SER A 26 -2.14 13.01 -33.35
CA SER A 26 -2.25 14.46 -33.20
C SER A 26 -1.40 14.92 -32.02
N ALA A 27 -0.91 16.17 -32.06
CA ALA A 27 -0.08 16.74 -30.99
C ALA A 27 -0.72 16.58 -29.60
N SER A 28 -2.05 16.53 -29.52
CA SER A 28 -2.81 16.26 -28.29
C SER A 28 -2.67 14.83 -27.76
N VAL A 29 -2.57 13.82 -28.62
CA VAL A 29 -2.34 12.42 -28.20
C VAL A 29 -0.91 12.27 -27.66
N MET A 30 0.09 12.85 -28.35
CA MET A 30 1.48 12.83 -27.89
C MET A 30 1.68 13.57 -26.56
N ALA A 31 0.98 14.69 -26.37
CA ALA A 31 1.01 15.44 -25.11
C ALA A 31 0.38 14.65 -23.95
N ALA A 32 -0.77 14.01 -24.18
CA ALA A 32 -1.45 13.21 -23.16
C ALA A 32 -0.57 12.04 -22.65
N TRP A 33 0.19 11.40 -23.53
CA TRP A 33 1.03 10.27 -23.18
C TRP A 33 2.30 10.71 -22.43
N LYS A 34 2.89 11.84 -22.84
CA LYS A 34 4.02 12.46 -22.12
C LYS A 34 3.61 12.81 -20.68
N GLN A 35 2.42 13.39 -20.51
CA GLN A 35 1.89 13.75 -19.20
C GLN A 35 1.59 12.52 -18.33
N ALA A 36 1.06 11.43 -18.92
CA ALA A 36 0.85 10.17 -18.22
C ALA A 36 2.18 9.51 -17.79
N LEU A 37 3.22 9.57 -18.62
CA LEU A 37 4.57 9.08 -18.28
C LEU A 37 5.21 9.91 -17.17
N GLU A 38 5.07 11.23 -17.20
CA GLU A 38 5.58 12.11 -16.15
C GLU A 38 4.86 11.88 -14.81
N GLN A 39 3.53 11.67 -14.83
CA GLN A 39 2.77 11.29 -13.64
C GLN A 39 3.17 9.92 -13.09
N ALA A 40 3.37 8.93 -13.97
CA ALA A 40 3.84 7.61 -13.57
C ALA A 40 5.27 7.67 -12.99
N ALA A 41 6.14 8.53 -13.53
CA ALA A 41 7.48 8.75 -13.00
C ALA A 41 7.49 9.49 -11.65
N GLN A 42 6.47 10.29 -11.37
CA GLN A 42 6.29 11.01 -10.10
C GLN A 42 5.56 10.20 -9.02
N SER A 43 4.97 9.06 -9.38
CA SER A 43 4.34 8.13 -8.44
C SER A 43 5.40 7.51 -7.51
N THR A 44 5.45 7.98 -6.26
CA THR A 44 6.27 7.33 -5.23
C THR A 44 5.66 5.95 -4.95
N ALA A 45 6.46 4.88 -5.08
CA ALA A 45 6.01 3.55 -4.73
C ALA A 45 5.64 3.49 -3.23
N GLU A 46 4.37 3.19 -2.95
CA GLU A 46 3.90 2.90 -1.60
C GLU A 46 4.02 1.39 -1.35
N ILE A 47 4.80 0.99 -0.35
CA ILE A 47 5.01 -0.40 0.02
C ILE A 47 4.20 -0.72 1.28
N GLU A 48 3.24 -1.63 1.16
CA GLU A 48 2.54 -2.16 2.33
C GLU A 48 3.46 -3.12 3.10
N LEU A 49 3.68 -2.86 4.39
CA LEU A 49 4.57 -3.67 5.22
C LEU A 49 3.87 -4.88 5.84
N PHE A 50 2.71 -4.63 6.42
CA PHE A 50 1.81 -5.61 7.04
C PHE A 50 0.46 -4.95 7.30
N SER A 51 -0.56 -5.77 7.53
CA SER A 51 -1.95 -5.37 7.73
C SER A 51 -2.47 -5.80 9.10
N ILE A 52 -3.34 -4.97 9.69
CA ILE A 52 -4.02 -5.26 10.96
C ILE A 52 -5.53 -5.26 10.77
N VAL A 53 -6.21 -6.31 11.21
CA VAL A 53 -7.68 -6.39 11.21
C VAL A 53 -8.19 -6.78 12.59
N GLY A 54 -9.27 -6.15 13.08
CA GLY A 54 -9.99 -6.69 14.24
C GLY A 54 -10.66 -5.65 15.13
N SER A 55 -10.55 -5.83 16.45
CA SER A 55 -11.24 -5.09 17.51
C SER A 55 -11.45 -3.60 17.22
N ASN A 56 -12.66 -3.09 17.43
CA ASN A 56 -12.97 -1.67 17.29
C ASN A 56 -12.15 -0.84 18.29
N THR A 57 -12.10 -1.25 19.56
CA THR A 57 -11.41 -0.51 20.62
C THR A 57 -9.89 -0.47 20.41
N VAL A 58 -9.29 -1.63 20.10
CA VAL A 58 -7.83 -1.71 19.89
C VAL A 58 -7.46 -1.16 18.51
N GLY A 59 -8.20 -1.53 17.46
CA GLY A 59 -7.92 -1.23 16.07
C GLY A 59 -8.15 0.24 15.66
N GLU A 60 -9.10 0.96 16.28
CA GLU A 60 -9.37 2.34 15.84
C GLU A 60 -8.32 3.36 16.31
N LYS A 61 -7.76 3.15 17.51
CA LYS A 61 -6.89 4.15 18.18
C LYS A 61 -5.54 3.57 18.60
N LEU A 62 -5.56 2.47 19.35
CA LEU A 62 -4.33 1.93 19.94
C LEU A 62 -3.40 1.35 18.88
N ALA A 63 -3.92 0.52 17.97
CA ALA A 63 -3.11 -0.11 16.93
C ALA A 63 -2.44 0.91 15.99
N PRO A 64 -3.15 1.93 15.44
CA PRO A 64 -2.50 2.98 14.64
C PRO A 64 -1.43 3.75 15.42
N ALA A 65 -1.64 4.02 16.72
CA ALA A 65 -0.66 4.70 17.56
C ALA A 65 0.59 3.83 17.81
N LEU A 66 0.41 2.53 18.06
CA LEU A 66 1.51 1.58 18.23
C LEU A 66 2.32 1.43 16.95
N VAL A 67 1.65 1.33 15.80
CA VAL A 67 2.31 1.29 14.49
C VAL A 67 3.10 2.57 14.24
N ALA A 68 2.52 3.74 14.53
CA ALA A 68 3.22 5.01 14.37
C ALA A 68 4.46 5.09 15.28
N GLY A 69 4.36 4.66 16.54
CA GLY A 69 5.50 4.57 17.46
C GLY A 69 6.57 3.57 16.98
N PHE A 70 6.14 2.41 16.49
CA PHE A 70 7.02 1.40 15.91
C PHE A 70 7.80 1.96 14.73
N LEU A 71 7.15 2.57 13.75
CA LEU A 71 7.82 3.13 12.56
C LEU A 71 8.82 4.22 12.96
N LYS A 72 8.46 5.12 13.88
CA LYS A 72 9.40 6.11 14.42
C LYS A 72 10.61 5.44 15.08
N SER A 73 10.40 4.39 15.87
CA SER A 73 11.49 3.65 16.53
C SER A 73 12.41 2.91 15.54
N ARG A 74 11.92 2.64 14.32
CA ARG A 74 12.68 2.02 13.23
C ARG A 74 13.38 3.05 12.33
N GLY A 75 13.34 4.34 12.67
CA GLY A 75 14.03 5.40 11.93
C GLY A 75 13.26 5.91 10.72
N PHE A 76 11.97 5.61 10.59
CA PHE A 76 11.14 6.23 9.56
C PHE A 76 10.78 7.68 9.94
N SER A 77 10.71 8.53 8.93
CA SER A 77 10.29 9.93 9.02
C SER A 77 8.86 10.11 8.49
N ASP A 78 8.31 11.33 8.63
CA ASP A 78 6.97 11.69 8.13
C ASP A 78 5.86 10.68 8.46
N VAL A 79 5.82 10.22 9.72
CA VAL A 79 4.86 9.22 10.18
C VAL A 79 3.49 9.87 10.38
N VAL A 80 2.53 9.53 9.51
CA VAL A 80 1.18 10.09 9.50
C VAL A 80 0.14 8.98 9.62
N VAL A 81 -0.83 9.17 10.51
CA VAL A 81 -2.03 8.32 10.58
C VAL A 81 -3.15 9.00 9.80
N LYS A 82 -3.65 8.35 8.75
CA LYS A 82 -4.71 8.86 7.88
C LYS A 82 -5.97 8.01 8.00
N SER A 83 -7.14 8.63 7.84
CA SER A 83 -8.38 7.90 7.56
C SER A 83 -8.28 7.22 6.19
N ALA A 84 -8.79 5.99 6.07
CA ALA A 84 -8.91 5.30 4.78
C ALA A 84 -10.34 5.42 4.24
N ALA A 85 -10.57 4.93 3.01
CA ALA A 85 -11.85 5.01 2.33
C ALA A 85 -12.97 4.23 3.05
N GLU A 86 -12.62 3.15 3.73
CA GLU A 86 -13.57 2.35 4.49
C GLU A 86 -13.79 2.91 5.91
N ALA A 87 -15.05 2.84 6.37
CA ALA A 87 -15.39 3.20 7.75
C ALA A 87 -14.59 2.35 8.76
N HIS A 88 -14.15 2.96 9.85
CA HIS A 88 -13.30 2.33 10.86
C HIS A 88 -11.97 1.77 10.30
N SER A 89 -11.52 2.27 9.14
CA SER A 89 -10.21 1.97 8.58
C SER A 89 -9.26 3.17 8.70
N ARG A 90 -8.01 2.85 9.00
CA ARG A 90 -6.89 3.78 9.12
C ARG A 90 -5.73 3.26 8.30
N LYS A 91 -4.89 4.16 7.82
CA LYS A 91 -3.62 3.83 7.18
C LYS A 91 -2.52 4.64 7.82
N VAL A 92 -1.53 3.97 8.38
CA VAL A 92 -0.31 4.63 8.87
C VAL A 92 0.67 4.64 7.72
N THR A 93 1.16 5.82 7.32
CA THR A 93 2.19 5.97 6.29
C THR A 93 3.44 6.56 6.89
N ALA A 94 4.60 6.19 6.39
CA ALA A 94 5.88 6.77 6.79
C ALA A 94 6.89 6.75 5.64
N ARG A 95 7.95 7.53 5.74
CA ARG A 95 9.00 7.59 4.71
C ARG A 95 10.30 6.99 5.23
N LEU A 96 10.97 6.23 4.37
CA LEU A 96 12.33 5.77 4.63
C LEU A 96 13.33 6.75 4.03
N ASP A 97 14.02 7.49 4.91
CA ASP A 97 15.07 8.43 4.52
C ASP A 97 16.26 7.70 3.88
N GLY A 98 17.00 8.37 2.99
CA GLY A 98 18.19 7.81 2.33
C GLY A 98 17.92 6.99 1.05
N THR A 99 16.70 7.02 0.52
CA THR A 99 16.37 6.44 -0.79
C THR A 99 16.13 7.56 -1.81
N GLU A 100 16.65 7.43 -3.05
CA GLU A 100 16.70 8.52 -4.04
C GLU A 100 15.33 9.13 -4.40
N HIS A 101 14.24 8.40 -4.17
CA HIS A 101 12.87 8.88 -4.39
C HIS A 101 12.02 8.90 -3.11
N GLY A 102 12.63 8.53 -1.97
CA GLY A 102 11.98 8.45 -0.66
C GLY A 102 10.83 7.44 -0.65
N ILE A 103 11.14 6.17 -0.42
CA ILE A 103 10.15 5.08 -0.31
C ILE A 103 9.12 5.43 0.76
N VAL A 104 7.85 5.36 0.41
CA VAL A 104 6.75 5.47 1.37
C VAL A 104 6.33 4.06 1.74
N VAL A 105 6.28 3.78 3.04
CA VAL A 105 5.71 2.54 3.56
C VAL A 105 4.32 2.80 4.13
N SER A 106 3.48 1.78 4.14
CA SER A 106 2.18 1.86 4.77
C SER A 106 1.79 0.60 5.54
N VAL A 107 0.89 0.81 6.51
CA VAL A 107 0.29 -0.23 7.35
C VAL A 107 -1.20 0.06 7.46
N PRO A 108 -2.07 -0.66 6.74
CA PRO A 108 -3.51 -0.56 6.88
C PRO A 108 -3.99 -1.20 8.19
N VAL A 109 -4.98 -0.57 8.82
CA VAL A 109 -5.62 -1.02 10.05
C VAL A 109 -7.14 -0.95 9.89
N ILE A 110 -7.82 -2.08 9.92
CA ILE A 110 -9.28 -2.20 9.76
C ILE A 110 -9.92 -2.65 11.07
N ALA A 111 -10.69 -1.78 11.70
CA ALA A 111 -11.30 -2.01 13.00
C ALA A 111 -12.78 -2.46 12.85
N LYS A 112 -13.00 -3.77 12.68
CA LYS A 112 -14.31 -4.42 12.45
C LYS A 112 -14.68 -5.49 13.50
N GLY A 113 -14.13 -5.40 14.70
CA GLY A 113 -14.39 -6.30 15.81
C GLY A 113 -13.48 -7.52 15.87
N SER A 114 -13.29 -8.06 17.07
CA SER A 114 -12.31 -9.13 17.34
C SER A 114 -12.51 -10.39 16.50
N SER A 115 -13.76 -10.82 16.31
CA SER A 115 -14.06 -12.03 15.51
C SER A 115 -13.64 -11.87 14.04
N THR A 116 -13.68 -10.65 13.51
CA THR A 116 -13.23 -10.34 12.15
C THR A 116 -11.71 -10.46 12.06
N GLY A 117 -10.99 -10.05 13.08
CA GLY A 117 -9.54 -10.26 13.18
C GLY A 117 -9.15 -11.74 13.19
N PHE A 118 -9.87 -12.57 13.95
CA PHE A 118 -9.63 -14.02 13.96
C PHE A 118 -9.89 -14.68 12.60
N LYS A 119 -10.99 -14.32 11.95
CA LYS A 119 -11.32 -14.82 10.61
C LYS A 119 -10.28 -14.39 9.58
N ALA A 120 -9.84 -13.12 9.63
CA ALA A 120 -8.83 -12.59 8.72
C ALA A 120 -7.48 -13.31 8.90
N LEU A 121 -7.06 -13.57 10.14
CA LEU A 121 -5.87 -14.38 10.40
C LEU A 121 -6.00 -15.80 9.84
N ALA A 122 -7.13 -16.46 10.09
CA ALA A 122 -7.36 -17.83 9.63
C ALA A 122 -7.37 -17.95 8.08
N SER A 123 -7.84 -16.92 7.38
CA SER A 123 -7.87 -16.90 5.92
C SER A 123 -6.63 -16.28 5.26
N GLY A 124 -5.64 -15.83 6.03
CA GLY A 124 -4.50 -15.04 5.52
C GLY A 124 -4.90 -13.66 4.97
N GLY A 125 -6.07 -13.15 5.33
CA GLY A 125 -6.57 -11.82 4.96
C GLY A 125 -6.04 -10.69 5.83
N ALA A 126 -5.22 -11.00 6.83
CA ALA A 126 -4.45 -10.05 7.62
C ALA A 126 -3.18 -10.69 8.17
N ASP A 127 -2.14 -9.90 8.39
CA ASP A 127 -0.90 -10.36 9.04
C ASP A 127 -1.04 -10.36 10.56
N LEU A 128 -1.81 -9.42 11.11
CA LEU A 128 -2.07 -9.26 12.54
C LEU A 128 -3.56 -9.11 12.85
N GLY A 129 -4.01 -9.80 13.90
CA GLY A 129 -5.37 -9.72 14.42
C GLY A 129 -5.45 -8.89 15.70
N ALA A 130 -6.24 -7.83 15.71
CA ALA A 130 -6.54 -7.08 16.93
C ALA A 130 -7.72 -7.70 17.67
N SER A 131 -7.60 -7.94 18.98
CA SER A 131 -8.71 -8.45 19.79
C SER A 131 -8.73 -7.81 21.18
N SER A 132 -9.94 -7.47 21.65
CA SER A 132 -10.19 -7.07 23.05
C SER A 132 -10.55 -8.25 23.95
N ARG A 133 -10.54 -9.49 23.43
CA ARG A 133 -10.87 -10.72 24.16
C ARG A 133 -9.97 -11.89 23.75
N PRO A 134 -9.78 -12.92 24.58
CA PRO A 134 -9.09 -14.13 24.18
C PRO A 134 -9.72 -14.78 22.95
N ILE A 135 -8.90 -15.38 22.10
CA ILE A 135 -9.41 -16.30 21.07
C ILE A 135 -9.95 -17.53 21.77
N ARG A 136 -11.11 -18.00 21.32
CA ARG A 136 -11.68 -19.29 21.73
C ARG A 136 -11.60 -20.22 20.53
N GLU A 137 -11.22 -21.45 20.80
CA GLU A 137 -11.30 -22.59 19.88
C GLU A 137 -12.74 -22.83 19.38
#